data_AF-A6F363-F1
#
_entry.id   AF-A6F363-F1
#
_cell.length_a   1.000
_cell.length_b   1.000
_cell.length_c   1.000
_cell.angle_alpha   90.00
_cell.angle_beta   90.00
_cell.angle_gamma   90.00
#
_symmetry.space_group_name_H-M   'P 1'
#
loop_
_entity.id
_entity.type
_entity.pdbx_description
1 polymer ?
#
loop_
_entity_poly.entity_id
_entity_poly.type
_entity_poly.pdbx_seq_one_letter_code
_entity_poly.pdbx_strand_id
1 'polypeptide(L)'
;MAASVGWRSVVLAFIVALIAGSLLGSLVQTQFNLQALEGLGVEISMGTRLDTTVLDLLNFAPLYAILFGLSFLFSQAAASLVARLFGRSGRLWLCPLAAAVGLWATLRIVDALAPMPTLIAATRDIGGLFAMLVTAAFSGWLFAVLVSRLPGKKSKASAAPVVMLLVVAGLALPESDAVADEASGYTIETVASGLEHPWSLAFLPDGRMLVTERPGRLRMLAANGDLMPEPLDGVPEVFASGQAGLFDVLPARNFEDSRKIYLSYACGTMDANHTCLARGKLGEQGLENVSEIFRVQPAKKGNAHYGGRMVWLPDNTLVLTLGDGFDYREQAQRRQNHIGSIVRFNPDGSVPNDNPFAGHDAYEGEIYSYGHRNVQGLAYDSSQGRLIAHEHGPRGGDEINVIRPGANYGWPVTTHGLDYTGARVTPFREREGIESPMLHWTPSIAPSGMTVYTGDLFPQWQGDLLVGGLVTRQVHRVRLAEGEATEVEALFAELDERIRDVVTGPEGAVYLLTDSADGRVLRVTPD
;
A
#
# COMPACT_ATOMS: atom_id res chain seq x y z
N MET A 1 -21.00 13.17 -57.51
CA MET A 1 -21.01 13.14 -56.03
C MET A 1 -19.77 12.40 -55.57
N ALA A 2 -18.74 13.11 -55.11
CA ALA A 2 -17.49 12.50 -54.66
C ALA A 2 -17.45 12.51 -53.13
N ALA A 3 -17.25 11.34 -52.54
CA ALA A 3 -17.28 11.11 -51.10
C ALA A 3 -16.21 11.95 -50.37
N SER A 4 -16.60 12.56 -49.26
CA SER A 4 -15.68 13.10 -48.26
C SER A 4 -14.74 12.00 -47.75
N VAL A 5 -13.58 12.37 -47.20
CA VAL A 5 -12.81 11.42 -46.37
C VAL A 5 -13.80 10.90 -45.33
N GLY A 6 -14.11 9.61 -45.43
CA GLY A 6 -15.10 9.00 -44.55
C GLY A 6 -14.59 9.15 -43.13
N TRP A 7 -15.35 9.85 -42.29
CA TRP A 7 -15.12 9.91 -40.85
C TRP A 7 -14.80 8.51 -40.27
N ARG A 8 -15.49 7.49 -40.79
CA ARG A 8 -15.26 6.06 -40.50
C ARG A 8 -13.81 5.60 -40.73
N SER A 9 -13.13 6.06 -41.78
CA SER A 9 -11.74 5.69 -42.08
C SER A 9 -10.74 6.33 -41.13
N VAL A 10 -11.00 7.57 -40.69
CA VAL A 10 -10.16 8.25 -39.68
C VAL A 10 -10.35 7.61 -38.31
N VAL A 11 -11.60 7.29 -37.95
CA VAL A 11 -11.92 6.54 -36.72
C VAL A 11 -11.25 5.16 -36.74
N LEU A 12 -11.30 4.44 -37.86
CA LEU A 12 -10.62 3.15 -37.97
C LEU A 12 -9.10 3.30 -37.82
N ALA A 13 -8.48 4.31 -38.45
CA ALA A 13 -7.06 4.58 -38.29
C ALA A 13 -6.69 4.90 -36.84
N PHE A 14 -7.55 5.65 -36.14
CA PHE A 14 -7.40 5.94 -34.71
C PHE A 14 -7.46 4.67 -33.86
N ILE A 15 -8.48 3.83 -34.06
CA ILE A 15 -8.65 2.58 -33.32
C ILE A 15 -7.46 1.64 -33.55
N VAL A 16 -7.01 1.48 -34.80
CA VAL A 16 -5.84 0.64 -35.13
C VAL A 16 -4.58 1.15 -34.42
N ALA A 17 -4.33 2.47 -34.45
CA ALA A 17 -3.19 3.06 -33.76
C ALA A 17 -3.29 2.89 -32.24
N LEU A 18 -4.47 3.15 -31.67
CA LEU A 18 -4.73 2.98 -30.24
C LEU A 18 -4.47 1.53 -29.77
N ILE A 19 -5.00 0.54 -30.49
CA ILE A 19 -4.79 -0.88 -30.18
C ILE A 19 -3.29 -1.21 -30.26
N ALA A 20 -2.61 -0.82 -31.35
CA ALA A 20 -1.18 -1.08 -31.51
C ALA A 20 -0.34 -0.45 -30.38
N GLY A 21 -0.62 0.81 -30.02
CA GLY A 21 0.05 1.50 -28.92
C GLY A 21 -0.22 0.85 -27.57
N SER A 22 -1.46 0.41 -27.33
CA SER A 22 -1.85 -0.24 -26.07
C SER A 22 -1.15 -1.59 -25.91
N LEU A 23 -1.15 -2.42 -26.96
CA LEU A 23 -0.45 -3.72 -26.94
C LEU A 23 1.06 -3.56 -26.74
N LEU A 24 1.69 -2.59 -27.42
CA LEU A 24 3.12 -2.31 -27.27
C LEU A 24 3.44 -1.76 -25.87
N GLY A 25 2.62 -0.85 -25.34
CA GLY A 25 2.78 -0.33 -23.99
C GLY A 25 2.62 -1.43 -22.93
N SER A 26 1.66 -2.34 -23.10
CA SER A 26 1.52 -3.51 -22.24
C SER A 26 2.71 -4.45 -22.32
N LEU A 27 3.24 -4.71 -23.52
CA LEU A 27 4.45 -5.51 -23.66
C LEU A 27 5.64 -4.86 -22.93
N VAL A 28 5.85 -3.56 -23.12
CA VAL A 28 6.92 -2.79 -22.43
C VAL A 28 6.74 -2.88 -20.92
N GLN A 29 5.54 -2.61 -20.40
CA GLN A 29 5.20 -2.73 -18.98
C GLN A 29 5.60 -4.10 -18.43
N THR A 30 5.14 -5.18 -19.05
CA THR A 30 5.43 -6.54 -18.60
C THR A 30 6.92 -6.85 -18.65
N GLN A 31 7.62 -6.47 -19.72
CA GLN A 31 9.04 -6.79 -19.85
C GLN A 31 9.91 -6.04 -18.84
N PHE A 32 9.63 -4.76 -18.58
CA PHE A 32 10.32 -4.00 -17.52
C PHE A 32 10.07 -4.61 -16.14
N ASN A 33 8.84 -5.05 -15.90
CA ASN A 33 8.49 -5.72 -14.65
C ASN A 33 9.26 -7.03 -14.44
N LEU A 34 9.33 -7.89 -15.48
CA LEU A 34 10.10 -9.14 -15.44
C LEU A 34 11.60 -8.90 -15.36
N GLN A 35 12.12 -7.89 -16.05
CA GLN A 35 13.54 -7.52 -16.00
C GLN A 35 13.94 -7.05 -14.59
N ALA A 36 13.06 -6.34 -13.88
CA ALA A 36 13.33 -5.94 -12.51
C ALA A 36 13.48 -7.15 -11.57
N LEU A 37 12.68 -8.21 -11.77
CA LEU A 37 12.81 -9.47 -11.04
C LEU A 37 14.11 -10.21 -11.39
N GLU A 38 14.49 -10.26 -12.67
CA GLU A 38 15.79 -10.83 -13.07
C GLU A 38 16.97 -10.06 -12.45
N GLY A 39 16.84 -8.74 -12.29
CA GLY A 39 17.81 -7.91 -11.57
C GLY A 39 17.95 -8.26 -10.08
N LEU A 40 16.99 -8.98 -9.51
CA LEU A 40 17.04 -9.54 -8.15
C LEU A 40 17.61 -10.97 -8.13
N GLY A 41 18.06 -11.49 -9.27
CA GLY A 41 18.56 -12.87 -9.40
C GLY A 41 17.44 -13.91 -9.58
N VAL A 42 16.22 -13.48 -9.91
CA VAL A 42 15.11 -14.41 -10.19
C VAL A 42 15.25 -14.96 -11.60
N GLU A 43 15.39 -16.28 -11.72
CA GLU A 43 15.39 -16.94 -13.03
C GLU A 43 13.97 -17.03 -13.60
N ILE A 44 13.79 -16.52 -14.82
CA ILE A 44 12.50 -16.51 -15.52
C ILE A 44 12.67 -17.21 -16.87
N SER A 45 12.04 -18.38 -16.99
CA SER A 45 12.07 -19.13 -18.25
C SER A 45 11.37 -18.37 -19.38
N MET A 46 11.73 -18.65 -20.63
CA MET A 46 11.05 -18.07 -21.79
C MET A 46 9.54 -18.41 -21.80
N GLY A 47 9.17 -19.62 -21.37
CA GLY A 47 7.76 -20.03 -21.25
C GLY A 47 7.01 -19.15 -20.25
N THR A 48 7.55 -19.01 -19.04
CA THR A 48 6.98 -18.16 -17.98
C THR A 48 6.85 -16.70 -18.42
N ARG A 49 7.84 -16.18 -19.14
CA ARG A 49 7.82 -14.83 -19.70
C ARG A 49 6.69 -14.65 -20.72
N LEU A 50 6.53 -15.61 -21.63
CA LEU A 50 5.45 -15.60 -22.62
C LEU A 50 4.08 -15.69 -21.96
N ASP A 51 3.90 -16.60 -21.01
CA ASP A 51 2.63 -16.77 -20.28
C ASP A 51 2.24 -15.50 -19.52
N THR A 52 3.20 -14.88 -18.83
CA THR A 52 2.98 -13.61 -18.12
C THR A 52 2.58 -12.50 -19.08
N THR A 53 3.26 -12.42 -20.22
CA THR A 53 2.95 -11.44 -21.27
C THR A 53 1.55 -11.63 -21.81
N VAL A 54 1.12 -12.87 -22.08
CA VAL A 54 -0.24 -13.15 -22.55
C VAL A 54 -1.27 -12.74 -21.51
N LEU A 55 -1.04 -13.07 -20.24
CA LEU A 55 -1.97 -12.70 -19.16
C LEU A 55 -2.08 -11.18 -18.97
N ASP A 56 -0.97 -10.45 -19.04
CA ASP A 56 -0.99 -8.98 -18.96
C ASP A 56 -1.64 -8.35 -20.19
N LEU A 57 -1.51 -8.93 -21.38
CA LEU A 57 -2.26 -8.47 -22.56
C LEU A 57 -3.77 -8.63 -22.38
N LEU A 58 -4.23 -9.61 -21.60
CA LEU A 58 -5.65 -9.80 -21.30
C LEU A 58 -6.13 -8.90 -20.15
N ASN A 59 -5.32 -8.73 -19.10
CA ASN A 59 -5.74 -8.07 -17.87
C ASN A 59 -5.38 -6.58 -17.81
N PHE A 60 -4.18 -6.21 -18.29
CA PHE A 60 -3.67 -4.83 -18.24
C PHE A 60 -4.00 -4.03 -19.50
N ALA A 61 -3.86 -4.62 -20.70
CA ALA A 61 -4.03 -3.87 -21.95
C ALA A 61 -5.39 -3.18 -22.11
N PRO A 62 -6.53 -3.77 -21.69
CA PRO A 62 -7.82 -3.07 -21.76
C PRO A 62 -7.86 -1.80 -20.89
N LEU A 63 -7.35 -1.87 -19.66
CA LEU A 63 -7.30 -0.72 -18.77
C LEU A 63 -6.34 0.34 -19.30
N TYR A 64 -5.16 -0.08 -19.77
CA TYR A 64 -4.20 0.82 -20.38
C TYR A 64 -4.75 1.49 -21.64
N ALA A 65 -5.52 0.78 -22.47
CA ALA A 65 -6.16 1.34 -23.66
C ALA A 65 -7.19 2.42 -23.32
N ILE A 66 -7.89 2.32 -22.18
CA ILE A 66 -8.80 3.38 -21.70
C ILE A 66 -8.00 4.63 -21.30
N LEU A 67 -6.97 4.45 -20.47
CA LEU A 67 -6.12 5.54 -19.98
C LEU A 67 -5.37 6.23 -21.12
N PHE A 68 -4.69 5.45 -21.96
CA PHE A 68 -3.97 5.94 -23.12
C PHE A 68 -4.94 6.50 -24.17
N GLY A 69 -6.09 5.87 -24.40
CA GLY A 69 -7.07 6.27 -25.41
C GLY A 69 -7.62 7.68 -25.21
N LEU A 70 -7.91 8.08 -23.98
CA LEU A 70 -8.30 9.44 -23.65
C LEU A 70 -7.18 10.45 -23.99
N SER A 71 -5.96 10.19 -23.52
CA SER A 71 -4.79 11.02 -23.82
C SER A 71 -4.50 11.11 -25.32
N PHE A 72 -4.68 10.00 -26.02
CA PHE A 72 -4.41 9.85 -27.44
C PHE A 72 -5.43 10.63 -28.26
N LEU A 73 -6.71 10.57 -27.89
CA LEU A 73 -7.76 11.34 -28.55
C LEU A 73 -7.48 12.85 -28.52
N PHE A 74 -7.21 13.41 -27.33
CA PHE A 74 -6.96 14.85 -27.19
C PHE A 74 -5.65 15.28 -27.87
N SER A 75 -4.58 14.51 -27.69
CA SER A 75 -3.29 14.82 -28.32
C SER A 75 -3.35 14.78 -29.84
N GLN A 76 -4.04 13.79 -30.43
CA GLN A 76 -4.18 13.69 -31.88
C GLN A 76 -5.11 14.76 -32.47
N ALA A 77 -6.13 15.18 -31.73
CA ALA A 77 -6.98 16.31 -32.13
C ALA A 77 -6.15 17.62 -32.19
N ALA A 78 -5.36 17.89 -31.16
CA ALA A 78 -4.47 19.06 -31.11
C ALA A 78 -3.41 19.01 -32.23
N ALA A 79 -2.71 17.88 -32.40
CA ALA A 79 -1.73 17.69 -33.46
C ALA A 79 -2.34 17.90 -34.85
N SER A 80 -3.55 17.40 -35.07
CA SER A 80 -4.26 17.55 -36.36
C SER A 80 -4.65 18.99 -36.67
N LEU A 81 -4.94 19.80 -35.64
CA LEU A 81 -5.19 21.24 -35.80
C LEU A 81 -3.91 21.97 -36.19
N VAL A 82 -2.81 21.73 -35.47
CA VAL A 82 -1.50 22.36 -35.71
C VAL A 82 -0.92 21.94 -37.06
N ALA A 83 -1.08 20.68 -37.45
CA ALA A 83 -0.61 20.17 -38.74
C ALA A 83 -1.26 20.86 -39.94
N ARG A 84 -2.40 21.57 -39.77
CA ARG A 84 -2.96 22.42 -40.83
C ARG A 84 -2.03 23.56 -41.24
N LEU A 85 -1.15 24.01 -40.34
CA LEU A 85 -0.18 25.07 -40.58
C LEU A 85 1.07 24.58 -41.34
N PHE A 86 1.43 23.31 -41.17
CA PHE A 86 2.69 22.73 -41.68
C PHE A 86 2.50 21.68 -42.79
N GLY A 87 1.25 21.44 -43.20
CA GLY A 87 0.92 20.48 -44.24
C GLY A 87 1.20 19.02 -43.88
N ARG A 88 1.31 18.16 -44.90
CA ARG A 88 1.44 16.70 -44.74
C ARG A 88 2.72 16.29 -44.02
N SER A 89 3.85 16.96 -44.30
CA SER A 89 5.12 16.69 -43.61
C SER A 89 5.02 16.98 -42.12
N GLY A 90 4.29 18.04 -41.74
CA GLY A 90 4.02 18.40 -40.34
C GLY A 90 3.41 17.26 -39.52
N ARG A 91 2.45 16.54 -40.11
CA ARG A 91 1.70 15.49 -39.42
C ARG A 91 2.56 14.31 -38.98
N LEU A 92 3.60 13.98 -39.75
CA LEU A 92 4.45 12.80 -39.50
C LEU A 92 5.36 12.94 -38.27
N TRP A 93 5.61 14.16 -37.78
CA TRP A 93 6.38 14.40 -36.55
C TRP A 93 5.55 15.02 -35.43
N LEU A 94 4.50 15.80 -35.76
CA LEU A 94 3.59 16.36 -34.74
C LEU A 94 2.74 15.30 -34.05
N CYS A 95 2.20 14.31 -34.77
CA CYS A 95 1.37 13.26 -34.18
C CYS A 95 2.12 12.35 -33.20
N PRO A 96 3.34 11.86 -33.51
CA PRO A 96 4.18 11.12 -32.56
C PRO A 96 4.50 11.94 -31.30
N LEU A 97 4.97 13.18 -31.50
CA LEU A 97 5.34 14.07 -30.39
C LEU A 97 4.15 14.34 -29.49
N ALA A 98 3.00 14.66 -30.08
CA ALA A 98 1.77 14.91 -29.32
C ALA A 98 1.31 13.67 -28.54
N ALA A 99 1.42 12.46 -29.12
CA ALA A 99 1.07 11.24 -28.42
C ALA A 99 1.96 11.00 -27.20
N ALA A 100 3.28 11.19 -27.34
CA ALA A 100 4.22 11.08 -26.23
C ALA A 100 3.94 12.13 -25.14
N VAL A 101 3.78 13.40 -25.50
CA VAL A 101 3.44 14.46 -24.53
C VAL A 101 2.08 14.21 -23.87
N GLY A 102 1.10 13.72 -24.63
CA GLY A 102 -0.22 13.37 -24.14
C GLY A 102 -0.17 12.27 -23.08
N LEU A 103 0.54 11.16 -23.37
CA LEU A 103 0.72 10.09 -22.39
C LEU A 103 1.48 10.59 -21.15
N TRP A 104 2.57 11.33 -21.34
CA TRP A 104 3.33 11.90 -20.21
C TRP A 104 2.45 12.77 -19.31
N ALA A 105 1.64 13.67 -19.88
CA ALA A 105 0.74 14.52 -19.13
C ALA A 105 -0.32 13.71 -18.38
N THR A 106 -0.90 12.68 -19.02
CA THR A 106 -1.85 11.77 -18.37
C THR A 106 -1.23 11.03 -17.20
N LEU A 107 -0.01 10.51 -17.34
CA LEU A 107 0.69 9.85 -16.22
C LEU A 107 0.91 10.83 -15.06
N ARG A 108 1.34 12.06 -15.32
CA ARG A 108 1.51 13.08 -14.28
C ARG A 108 0.21 13.47 -13.57
N ILE A 109 -0.88 13.58 -14.32
CA ILE A 109 -2.20 13.88 -13.74
C ILE A 109 -2.66 12.70 -12.87
N VAL A 110 -2.49 11.48 -13.36
CA VAL A 110 -2.84 10.27 -12.63
C VAL A 110 -2.02 10.16 -11.36
N ASP A 111 -0.70 10.35 -11.41
CA ASP A 111 0.16 10.33 -10.20
C ASP A 111 -0.21 11.39 -9.18
N ALA A 112 -0.73 12.55 -9.63
CA ALA A 112 -1.14 13.63 -8.76
C ALA A 112 -2.54 13.45 -8.13
N LEU A 113 -3.42 12.69 -8.79
CA LEU A 113 -4.82 12.52 -8.38
C LEU A 113 -5.12 11.15 -7.78
N ALA A 114 -4.36 10.12 -8.16
CA ALA A 114 -4.56 8.78 -7.64
C ALA A 114 -4.10 8.72 -6.18
N PRO A 115 -4.84 8.00 -5.31
CA PRO A 115 -4.40 7.77 -3.93
C PRO A 115 -3.10 6.96 -3.84
N MET A 116 -2.70 6.32 -4.94
CA MET A 116 -1.44 5.59 -5.07
C MET A 116 -0.70 6.15 -6.30
N PRO A 117 0.47 6.79 -6.10
CA PRO A 117 1.28 7.29 -7.21
C PRO A 117 1.85 6.14 -8.03
N THR A 118 2.20 6.38 -9.30
CA THR A 118 2.87 5.41 -10.18
C THR A 118 2.05 4.15 -10.49
N LEU A 119 0.87 4.33 -11.11
CA LEU A 119 0.02 3.20 -11.50
C LEU A 119 0.71 2.20 -12.45
N ILE A 120 1.58 2.67 -13.34
CA ILE A 120 2.25 1.80 -14.32
C ILE A 120 3.66 1.50 -13.82
N ALA A 121 3.89 0.29 -13.31
CA ALA A 121 5.19 -0.11 -12.75
C ALA A 121 6.44 0.22 -13.59
N ALA A 122 6.37 0.21 -14.93
CA ALA A 122 7.50 0.59 -15.81
C ALA A 122 7.82 2.08 -15.74
N THR A 123 6.93 2.94 -15.26
CA THR A 123 7.19 4.38 -15.16
C THR A 123 7.88 4.78 -13.85
N ARG A 124 8.24 3.80 -12.99
CA ARG A 124 9.00 4.02 -11.76
C ARG A 124 10.43 4.52 -12.03
N ASP A 125 11.02 4.06 -13.13
CA ASP A 125 12.34 4.53 -13.59
C ASP A 125 12.25 5.33 -14.90
N ILE A 126 13.29 6.13 -15.15
CA ILE A 126 13.36 7.01 -16.31
C ILE A 126 13.39 6.21 -17.62
N GLY A 127 14.04 5.04 -17.63
CA GLY A 127 14.17 4.20 -18.81
C GLY A 127 12.83 3.60 -19.23
N GLY A 128 12.07 3.06 -18.28
CA GLY A 128 10.74 2.51 -18.55
C GLY A 128 9.72 3.60 -18.88
N LEU A 129 9.77 4.77 -18.23
CA LEU A 129 8.98 5.93 -18.66
C LEU A 129 9.30 6.29 -20.12
N PHE A 130 10.57 6.41 -20.48
CA PHE A 130 10.97 6.72 -21.86
C PHE A 130 10.46 5.66 -22.85
N ALA A 131 10.57 4.37 -22.52
CA ALA A 131 10.06 3.28 -23.36
C ALA A 131 8.54 3.37 -23.57
N MET A 132 7.78 3.67 -22.52
CA MET A 132 6.33 3.92 -22.62
C MET A 132 5.99 5.13 -23.51
N LEU A 133 6.78 6.20 -23.44
CA LEU A 133 6.59 7.36 -24.32
C LEU A 133 6.91 7.03 -25.79
N VAL A 134 7.88 6.15 -26.05
CA VAL A 134 8.20 5.67 -27.39
C VAL A 134 7.05 4.84 -27.99
N THR A 135 6.38 4.00 -27.21
CA THR A 135 5.20 3.24 -27.72
C THR A 135 4.04 4.17 -28.06
N ALA A 136 3.82 5.22 -27.26
CA ALA A 136 2.85 6.28 -27.58
C ALA A 136 3.24 7.03 -28.86
N ALA A 137 4.51 7.42 -29.01
CA ALA A 137 5.01 8.08 -30.20
C ALA A 137 4.82 7.21 -31.46
N PHE A 138 5.09 5.91 -31.36
CA PHE A 138 4.83 4.95 -32.43
C PHE A 138 3.34 4.92 -32.82
N SER A 139 2.43 4.93 -31.85
CA SER A 139 0.98 5.01 -32.12
C SER A 139 0.60 6.30 -32.87
N GLY A 140 1.15 7.44 -32.44
CA GLY A 140 0.95 8.72 -33.14
C GLY A 140 1.50 8.70 -34.57
N TRP A 141 2.67 8.09 -34.78
CA TRP A 141 3.25 7.88 -36.11
C TRP A 141 2.36 7.00 -36.99
N LEU A 142 1.90 5.86 -36.46
CA LEU A 142 1.04 4.93 -37.18
C LEU A 142 -0.28 5.60 -37.59
N PHE A 143 -0.90 6.34 -36.68
CA PHE A 143 -2.08 7.15 -36.98
C PHE A 143 -1.80 8.14 -38.13
N ALA A 144 -0.71 8.90 -38.05
CA ALA A 144 -0.32 9.84 -39.09
C ALA A 144 -0.14 9.17 -40.46
N VAL A 145 0.50 8.00 -40.52
CA VAL A 145 0.72 7.22 -41.74
C VAL A 145 -0.62 6.74 -42.31
N LEU A 146 -1.48 6.13 -41.49
CA LEU A 146 -2.78 5.61 -41.92
C LEU A 146 -3.68 6.72 -42.47
N VAL A 147 -3.78 7.85 -41.77
CA VAL A 147 -4.58 9.00 -42.23
C VAL A 147 -3.96 9.64 -43.47
N SER A 148 -2.63 9.67 -43.57
CA SER A 148 -1.94 10.24 -44.75
C SER A 148 -2.11 9.39 -46.01
N ARG A 149 -2.49 8.12 -45.90
CA ARG A 149 -2.78 7.24 -47.05
C ARG A 149 -4.23 7.34 -47.53
N LEU A 150 -5.10 8.03 -46.80
CA LEU A 150 -6.48 8.27 -47.21
C LEU A 150 -6.52 9.26 -48.40
N PRO A 151 -7.35 9.00 -49.43
CA PRO A 151 -7.43 9.87 -50.61
C PRO A 151 -7.91 11.27 -50.23
N GLY A 152 -7.12 12.30 -50.57
CA GLY A 152 -7.45 13.69 -50.32
C GLY A 152 -8.01 14.38 -51.56
N LYS A 153 -9.24 14.92 -51.49
CA LYS A 153 -9.68 16.02 -52.36
C LYS A 153 -9.99 17.24 -51.50
N LYS A 154 -9.56 18.42 -51.96
CA LYS A 154 -9.77 19.71 -51.29
C LYS A 154 -11.28 19.94 -51.09
N SER A 155 -11.75 19.87 -49.85
CA SER A 155 -13.05 20.38 -49.45
C SER A 155 -12.83 21.60 -48.56
N LYS A 156 -13.42 22.73 -48.95
CA LYS A 156 -13.71 23.83 -48.03
C LYS A 156 -14.96 23.42 -47.26
N ALA A 157 -14.81 22.90 -46.04
CA ALA A 157 -15.94 22.74 -45.14
C ALA A 157 -15.50 22.99 -43.69
N SER A 158 -16.04 24.11 -43.19
CA SER A 158 -16.45 24.42 -41.82
C SER A 158 -15.93 23.54 -40.68
N ALA A 159 -15.24 24.18 -39.74
CA ALA A 159 -15.03 23.67 -38.40
C ALA A 159 -16.35 23.73 -37.61
N ALA A 160 -16.82 22.59 -37.13
CA ALA A 160 -17.73 22.51 -36.00
C ALA A 160 -17.06 21.61 -34.94
N PRO A 161 -16.92 22.06 -33.68
CA PRO A 161 -16.52 21.19 -32.60
C PRO A 161 -17.76 20.39 -32.18
N VAL A 162 -17.70 19.06 -32.28
CA VAL A 162 -18.70 18.21 -31.61
C VAL A 162 -17.95 17.41 -30.56
N VAL A 163 -18.11 17.90 -29.33
CA VAL A 163 -17.84 17.17 -28.09
C VAL A 163 -18.67 15.88 -28.14
N MET A 164 -18.00 14.73 -28.14
CA MET A 164 -18.67 13.45 -27.95
C MET A 164 -18.60 13.13 -26.46
N LEU A 165 -19.72 13.36 -25.76
CA LEU A 165 -19.97 12.83 -24.43
C LEU A 165 -19.97 11.30 -24.54
N LEU A 166 -19.03 10.64 -23.87
CA LEU A 166 -19.17 9.24 -23.51
C LEU A 166 -20.23 9.16 -22.41
N VAL A 167 -21.39 8.60 -22.76
CA VAL A 167 -22.37 8.17 -21.76
C VAL A 167 -21.73 7.04 -20.97
N VAL A 168 -21.43 7.33 -19.71
CA VAL A 168 -21.12 6.34 -18.69
C VAL A 168 -22.36 5.48 -18.51
N ALA A 169 -22.29 4.22 -18.93
CA ALA A 169 -23.22 3.21 -18.47
C ALA A 169 -22.92 2.99 -16.99
N GLY A 170 -23.81 3.49 -16.12
CA GLY A 170 -23.79 3.19 -14.70
C GLY A 170 -23.91 1.68 -14.51
N LEU A 171 -22.81 1.06 -14.10
CA LEU A 171 -22.85 -0.24 -13.45
C LEU A 171 -23.46 0.00 -12.07
N ALA A 172 -24.74 -0.35 -11.92
CA ALA A 172 -25.30 -0.59 -10.61
C ALA A 172 -24.50 -1.74 -9.99
N LEU A 173 -23.71 -1.43 -8.97
CA LEU A 173 -23.21 -2.45 -8.06
C LEU A 173 -24.43 -2.99 -7.32
N PRO A 174 -24.60 -4.32 -7.21
CA PRO A 174 -25.58 -4.84 -6.27
C PRO A 174 -25.19 -4.34 -4.88
N GLU A 175 -26.12 -3.66 -4.21
CA GLU A 175 -26.08 -3.56 -2.75
C GLU A 175 -26.05 -5.00 -2.22
N SER A 176 -25.02 -5.30 -1.44
CA SER A 176 -25.03 -6.50 -0.62
C SER A 176 -26.20 -6.35 0.33
N ASP A 177 -27.11 -7.32 0.32
CA ASP A 177 -28.08 -7.47 1.39
C ASP A 177 -27.33 -7.45 2.71
N ALA A 178 -27.62 -6.44 3.54
CA ALA A 178 -27.25 -6.48 4.94
C ALA A 178 -27.98 -7.68 5.53
N VAL A 179 -27.22 -8.72 5.85
CA VAL A 179 -27.68 -9.77 6.74
C VAL A 179 -27.89 -9.10 8.09
N ALA A 180 -29.13 -8.72 8.37
CA ALA A 180 -29.58 -8.66 9.74
C ALA A 180 -29.65 -10.12 10.21
N ASP A 181 -28.89 -10.49 11.24
CA ASP A 181 -29.52 -11.22 12.35
C ASP A 181 -28.66 -11.38 13.61
N GLU A 182 -29.41 -11.58 14.68
CA GLU A 182 -29.08 -12.01 16.03
C GLU A 182 -28.44 -10.97 16.96
N ALA A 183 -28.98 -10.92 18.19
CA ALA A 183 -28.40 -10.15 19.28
C ALA A 183 -26.95 -10.61 19.46
N SER A 184 -26.02 -9.76 19.00
CA SER A 184 -24.60 -9.92 19.26
C SER A 184 -24.44 -10.10 20.75
N GLY A 185 -23.93 -11.26 21.21
CA GLY A 185 -23.69 -11.55 22.64
C GLY A 185 -22.57 -10.71 23.25
N TYR A 186 -22.51 -9.44 22.87
CA TYR A 186 -21.55 -8.43 23.24
C TYR A 186 -22.16 -7.02 23.11
N THR A 187 -21.64 -6.10 23.91
CA THR A 187 -21.95 -4.68 23.91
C THR A 187 -20.73 -3.89 23.43
N ILE A 188 -20.96 -2.87 22.59
CA ILE A 188 -19.93 -1.92 22.13
C ILE A 188 -20.18 -0.54 22.74
N GLU A 189 -19.22 -0.06 23.53
CA GLU A 189 -19.23 1.26 24.17
C GLU A 189 -18.23 2.20 23.48
N THR A 190 -18.61 3.47 23.29
CA THR A 190 -17.64 4.51 22.89
C THR A 190 -16.96 5.07 24.13
N VAL A 191 -15.67 4.79 24.29
CA VAL A 191 -14.84 5.26 25.41
C VAL A 191 -14.39 6.70 25.19
N ALA A 192 -13.97 7.03 23.97
CA ALA A 192 -13.59 8.38 23.59
C ALA A 192 -13.91 8.66 22.11
N SER A 193 -14.13 9.94 21.79
CA SER A 193 -14.36 10.46 20.45
C SER A 193 -13.57 11.75 20.22
N GLY A 194 -13.61 12.32 19.01
CA GLY A 194 -12.87 13.54 18.68
C GLY A 194 -11.38 13.32 18.47
N LEU A 195 -10.96 12.10 18.16
CA LEU A 195 -9.58 11.78 17.78
C LEU A 195 -9.43 11.92 16.26
N GLU A 196 -8.30 12.43 15.78
CA GLU A 196 -8.05 12.61 14.34
C GLU A 196 -7.14 11.50 13.83
N HIS A 197 -7.73 10.53 13.14
CA HIS A 197 -7.04 9.34 12.64
C HIS A 197 -6.17 8.66 13.72
N PRO A 198 -6.78 8.21 14.85
CA PRO A 198 -6.05 7.49 15.89
C PRO A 198 -5.40 6.23 15.30
N TRP A 199 -4.13 5.96 15.60
CA TRP A 199 -3.32 4.92 14.93
C TRP A 199 -2.98 3.73 15.83
N SER A 200 -2.58 3.98 17.08
CA SER A 200 -2.24 2.96 18.08
C SER A 200 -2.79 3.33 19.45
N LEU A 201 -3.12 2.31 20.25
CA LEU A 201 -3.57 2.42 21.63
C LEU A 201 -2.68 1.56 22.54
N ALA A 202 -2.17 2.14 23.62
CA ALA A 202 -1.43 1.42 24.65
C ALA A 202 -1.98 1.68 26.05
N PHE A 203 -2.16 0.62 26.83
CA PHE A 203 -2.52 0.70 28.24
C PHE A 203 -1.30 1.00 29.10
N LEU A 204 -1.48 1.86 30.09
CA LEU A 204 -0.54 2.07 31.19
C LEU A 204 -0.96 1.25 32.42
N PRO A 205 -0.03 0.91 33.32
CA PRO A 205 -0.32 0.10 34.51
C PRO A 205 -1.35 0.73 35.47
N ASP A 206 -1.51 2.05 35.42
CA ASP A 206 -2.50 2.80 36.22
C ASP A 206 -3.88 2.91 35.54
N GLY A 207 -4.10 2.19 34.45
CA GLY A 207 -5.36 2.14 33.71
C GLY A 207 -5.55 3.26 32.69
N ARG A 208 -4.66 4.27 32.66
CA ARG A 208 -4.67 5.29 31.61
C ARG A 208 -4.32 4.67 30.25
N MET A 209 -4.74 5.33 29.18
CA MET A 209 -4.43 4.90 27.81
C MET A 209 -3.69 6.00 27.06
N LEU A 210 -2.66 5.63 26.32
CA LEU A 210 -2.01 6.48 25.32
C LEU A 210 -2.60 6.16 23.95
N VAL A 211 -2.94 7.19 23.19
CA VAL A 211 -3.44 7.04 21.81
C VAL A 211 -2.64 7.94 20.89
N THR A 212 -2.03 7.39 19.84
CA THR A 212 -1.38 8.20 18.81
C THR A 212 -2.39 8.66 17.77
N GLU A 213 -2.30 9.89 17.32
CA GLU A 213 -3.06 10.43 16.19
C GLU A 213 -2.08 10.64 15.03
N ARG A 214 -2.41 10.09 13.86
CA ARG A 214 -1.54 10.10 12.67
C ARG A 214 -0.98 11.50 12.32
N PRO A 215 -1.72 12.62 12.47
CA PRO A 215 -1.18 13.96 12.22
C PRO A 215 0.01 14.39 13.10
N GLY A 216 0.40 13.62 14.12
CA GLY A 216 1.59 13.88 14.94
C GLY A 216 1.31 14.20 16.41
N ARG A 217 0.16 13.78 16.95
CA ARG A 217 -0.23 14.08 18.34
C ARG A 217 -0.28 12.80 19.17
N LEU A 218 0.19 12.87 20.41
CA LEU A 218 0.01 11.80 21.40
C LEU A 218 -1.06 12.26 22.39
N ARG A 219 -2.13 11.49 22.52
CA ARG A 219 -3.27 11.76 23.41
C ARG A 219 -3.22 10.84 24.62
N MET A 220 -3.79 11.33 25.72
CA MET A 220 -3.95 10.58 26.95
C MET A 220 -5.44 10.50 27.27
N LEU A 221 -5.91 9.30 27.58
CA LEU A 221 -7.21 9.07 28.21
C LEU A 221 -6.96 8.72 29.67
N ALA A 222 -7.73 9.31 30.56
CA ALA A 222 -7.78 8.92 31.96
C ALA A 222 -8.32 7.48 32.10
N ALA A 223 -8.13 6.86 33.27
CA ALA A 223 -8.54 5.48 33.51
C ALA A 223 -10.07 5.24 33.38
N ASN A 224 -10.87 6.30 33.46
CA ASN A 224 -12.31 6.27 33.24
C ASN A 224 -12.70 6.50 31.76
N GLY A 225 -11.73 6.66 30.85
CA GLY A 225 -11.97 6.91 29.43
C GLY A 225 -11.94 8.39 29.02
N ASP A 226 -11.92 9.34 29.97
CA ASP A 226 -11.97 10.76 29.64
C ASP A 226 -10.73 11.21 28.86
N LEU A 227 -10.94 11.75 27.65
CA LEU A 227 -9.89 12.31 26.82
C LEU A 227 -9.35 13.61 27.43
N MET A 228 -8.05 13.68 27.68
CA MET A 228 -7.42 14.92 28.13
C MET A 228 -7.56 16.03 27.06
N PRO A 229 -7.88 17.29 27.46
CA PRO A 229 -8.17 18.37 26.51
C PRO A 229 -7.02 18.64 25.54
N GLU A 230 -5.80 18.72 26.07
CA GLU A 230 -4.60 19.00 25.29
C GLU A 230 -3.82 17.71 24.96
N PRO A 231 -3.18 17.64 23.78
CA PRO A 231 -2.21 16.59 23.49
C PRO A 231 -0.98 16.69 24.40
N LEU A 232 -0.25 15.59 24.52
CA LEU A 232 1.02 15.54 25.25
C LEU A 232 2.13 16.23 24.46
N ASP A 233 2.91 17.05 25.15
CA ASP A 233 4.08 17.73 24.58
C ASP A 233 5.26 16.76 24.34
N GLY A 234 6.25 17.22 23.58
CA GLY A 234 7.55 16.53 23.42
C GLY A 234 7.55 15.39 22.39
N VAL A 235 6.45 15.15 21.67
CA VAL A 235 6.44 14.25 20.50
C VAL A 235 7.45 14.76 19.45
N PRO A 236 8.27 13.88 18.83
CA PRO A 236 9.19 14.27 17.75
C PRO A 236 8.48 14.98 16.60
N GLU A 237 9.22 15.76 15.79
CA GLU A 237 8.67 16.32 14.55
C GLU A 237 8.27 15.20 13.59
N VAL A 238 6.98 15.19 13.22
CA VAL A 238 6.37 14.15 12.38
C VAL A 238 6.15 14.67 10.97
N PHE A 239 6.59 13.89 9.97
CA PHE A 239 6.16 14.07 8.59
C PHE A 239 4.77 13.45 8.39
N ALA A 240 3.73 14.29 8.44
CA ALA A 240 2.34 13.85 8.26
C ALA A 240 1.83 14.12 6.83
N SER A 241 1.62 13.06 6.05
CA SER A 241 1.08 13.13 4.68
C SER A 241 0.68 11.75 4.19
N GLY A 242 -0.50 11.60 3.58
CA GLY A 242 -0.94 10.29 3.07
C GLY A 242 -0.97 9.24 4.19
N GLN A 243 -0.14 8.19 4.08
CA GLN A 243 0.03 7.19 5.13
C GLN A 243 1.08 7.57 6.19
N ALA A 244 1.87 8.62 5.97
CA ALA A 244 2.89 9.09 6.89
C ALA A 244 2.29 9.79 8.12
N GLY A 245 2.88 9.59 9.28
CA GLY A 245 2.41 10.19 10.52
C GLY A 245 3.09 9.65 11.77
N LEU A 246 2.48 9.91 12.93
CA LEU A 246 2.81 9.21 14.18
C LEU A 246 2.13 7.84 14.14
N PHE A 247 2.90 6.78 14.35
CA PHE A 247 2.43 5.40 14.24
C PHE A 247 2.21 4.81 15.62
N ASP A 248 3.10 3.95 16.08
CA ASP A 248 2.88 3.12 17.23
C ASP A 248 3.40 3.78 18.52
N VAL A 249 2.70 3.52 19.63
CA VAL A 249 3.15 3.86 20.98
C VAL A 249 3.30 2.58 21.78
N LEU A 250 4.50 2.36 22.32
CA LEU A 250 4.80 1.15 23.07
C LEU A 250 5.47 1.49 24.41
N PRO A 251 4.79 1.31 25.54
CA PRO A 251 5.41 1.41 26.86
C PRO A 251 6.56 0.40 27.02
N ALA A 252 7.62 0.78 27.73
CA ALA A 252 8.70 -0.13 28.08
C ALA A 252 8.18 -1.29 28.95
N ARG A 253 8.80 -2.48 28.86
CA ARG A 253 8.44 -3.60 29.76
C ARG A 253 8.53 -3.24 31.25
N ASN A 254 9.49 -2.39 31.63
CA ASN A 254 9.64 -1.84 32.98
C ASN A 254 9.08 -0.42 33.10
N PHE A 255 7.91 -0.17 32.50
CA PHE A 255 7.31 1.18 32.47
C PHE A 255 7.05 1.75 33.88
N GLU A 256 6.66 0.92 34.85
CA GLU A 256 6.40 1.37 36.23
C GLU A 256 7.62 2.08 36.84
N ASP A 257 8.82 1.55 36.60
CA ASP A 257 10.08 2.13 37.10
C ASP A 257 10.62 3.22 36.18
N SER A 258 10.68 2.92 34.88
CA SER A 258 11.41 3.75 33.92
C SER A 258 10.59 4.91 33.38
N ARG A 259 9.27 4.75 33.35
CA ARG A 259 8.31 5.62 32.66
C ARG A 259 8.62 5.81 31.17
N LYS A 260 9.42 4.93 30.57
CA LYS A 260 9.85 5.07 29.17
C LYS A 260 8.77 4.58 28.21
N ILE A 261 8.53 5.33 27.15
CA ILE A 261 7.74 4.89 26.00
C ILE A 261 8.57 4.99 24.72
N TYR A 262 8.20 4.19 23.74
CA TYR A 262 8.76 4.17 22.40
C TYR A 262 7.70 4.67 21.43
N LEU A 263 8.12 5.48 20.47
CA LEU A 263 7.28 6.00 19.41
C LEU A 263 7.92 5.67 18.06
N SER A 264 7.16 5.05 17.18
CA SER A 264 7.50 4.96 15.77
C SER A 264 6.75 6.03 14.99
N TYR A 265 7.40 6.65 14.00
CA TYR A 265 6.83 7.78 13.28
C TYR A 265 7.52 7.97 11.93
N ALA A 266 6.84 8.64 11.00
CA ALA A 266 7.47 9.14 9.78
C ALA A 266 8.21 10.44 10.07
N CYS A 267 9.47 10.53 9.63
CA CYS A 267 10.35 11.68 9.82
C CYS A 267 10.93 12.13 8.48
N GLY A 268 11.31 13.41 8.35
CA GLY A 268 11.86 13.98 7.11
C GLY A 268 10.81 14.70 6.27
N THR A 269 10.85 14.53 4.95
CA THR A 269 10.01 15.26 4.00
C THR A 269 9.48 14.37 2.87
N MET A 270 8.57 14.90 2.04
CA MET A 270 8.04 14.19 0.86
C MET A 270 9.15 13.68 -0.08
N ASP A 271 10.26 14.41 -0.22
CA ASP A 271 11.36 14.04 -1.12
C ASP A 271 12.41 13.13 -0.47
N ALA A 272 12.46 13.11 0.87
CA ALA A 272 13.37 12.29 1.65
C ALA A 272 12.79 12.05 3.05
N ASN A 273 12.08 10.94 3.23
CA ASN A 273 11.51 10.49 4.50
C ASN A 273 11.98 9.10 4.90
N HIS A 274 11.73 8.77 6.17
CA HIS A 274 12.06 7.51 6.80
C HIS A 274 10.97 7.12 7.80
N THR A 275 10.89 5.83 8.14
CA THR A 275 10.35 5.42 9.44
C THR A 275 11.45 5.61 10.48
N CYS A 276 11.13 6.30 11.56
CA CYS A 276 12.01 6.59 12.69
C CYS A 276 11.45 5.94 13.97
N LEU A 277 12.34 5.66 14.91
CA LEU A 277 12.04 5.17 16.25
C LEU A 277 12.67 6.10 17.27
N ALA A 278 11.85 6.65 18.16
CA ALA A 278 12.29 7.45 19.28
C ALA A 278 11.85 6.84 20.61
N ARG A 279 12.54 7.23 21.67
CA ARG A 279 12.19 6.88 23.05
C ARG A 279 12.23 8.12 23.92
N GLY A 280 11.25 8.25 24.81
CA GLY A 280 11.14 9.33 25.78
C GLY A 280 10.63 8.83 27.12
N LYS A 281 10.72 9.66 28.16
CA LYS A 281 10.14 9.40 29.48
C LYS A 281 8.80 10.15 29.59
N LEU A 282 7.73 9.45 29.96
CA LEU A 282 6.42 10.06 30.19
C LEU A 282 6.39 10.80 31.54
N GLY A 283 6.38 12.13 31.46
CA GLY A 283 6.17 13.06 32.57
C GLY A 283 4.69 13.36 32.82
N GLU A 284 4.40 14.51 33.45
CA GLU A 284 3.01 14.95 33.74
C GLU A 284 2.33 15.60 32.54
N GLN A 285 3.06 16.45 31.79
CA GLN A 285 2.51 17.24 30.67
C GLN A 285 2.94 16.72 29.30
N GLY A 286 3.88 15.77 29.24
CA GLY A 286 4.41 15.28 27.97
C GLY A 286 5.60 14.35 28.12
N LEU A 287 6.34 14.21 27.03
CA LEU A 287 7.54 13.40 26.94
C LEU A 287 8.79 14.22 27.22
N GLU A 288 9.62 13.71 28.11
CA GLU A 288 10.91 14.27 28.49
C GLU A 288 12.05 13.42 27.93
N ASN A 289 13.20 14.06 27.67
CA ASN A 289 14.43 13.38 27.23
C ASN A 289 14.22 12.50 25.99
N VAL A 290 13.45 13.01 25.03
CA VAL A 290 13.14 12.30 23.80
C VAL A 290 14.39 12.23 22.92
N SER A 291 14.70 11.02 22.47
CA SER A 291 15.86 10.75 21.60
C SER A 291 15.45 9.78 20.49
N GLU A 292 15.85 10.08 19.26
CA GLU A 292 15.81 9.13 18.16
C GLU A 292 16.89 8.07 18.38
N ILE A 293 16.49 6.80 18.31
CA ILE A 293 17.38 5.65 18.53
C ILE A 293 17.54 4.80 17.28
N PHE A 294 16.67 4.97 16.29
CA PHE A 294 16.81 4.31 14.98
C PHE A 294 16.11 5.11 13.88
N ARG A 295 16.68 5.03 12.67
CA ARG A 295 16.17 5.64 11.44
C ARG A 295 16.42 4.71 10.26
N VAL A 296 15.36 4.37 9.55
CA VAL A 296 15.43 3.59 8.31
C VAL A 296 16.38 4.24 7.31
N GLN A 297 17.24 3.45 6.69
CA GLN A 297 18.08 3.85 5.57
C GLN A 297 17.84 2.93 4.36
N PRO A 298 17.91 3.44 3.11
CA PRO A 298 18.09 4.85 2.76
C PRO A 298 16.80 5.68 2.96
N ALA A 299 16.91 7.00 2.80
CA ALA A 299 15.73 7.85 2.63
C ALA A 299 14.95 7.47 1.37
N LYS A 300 13.62 7.60 1.41
CA LYS A 300 12.73 7.41 0.27
C LYS A 300 11.91 8.66 -0.06
N LYS A 301 11.42 8.75 -1.29
CA LYS A 301 10.44 9.73 -1.75
C LYS A 301 9.02 9.18 -1.65
N GLY A 302 8.03 10.05 -1.54
CA GLY A 302 6.61 9.69 -1.48
C GLY A 302 6.11 9.56 -0.05
N ASN A 303 4.88 9.11 0.14
CA ASN A 303 4.21 9.15 1.44
C ASN A 303 3.39 7.88 1.76
N ALA A 304 3.84 6.73 1.23
CA ALA A 304 3.21 5.43 1.41
C ALA A 304 4.20 4.40 1.97
N HIS A 305 3.63 3.33 2.54
CA HIS A 305 4.26 2.09 3.00
C HIS A 305 5.40 2.31 4.00
N TYR A 306 5.04 2.67 5.22
CA TYR A 306 5.99 2.89 6.31
C TYR A 306 6.14 1.70 7.27
N GLY A 307 5.14 0.81 7.30
CA GLY A 307 4.96 -0.09 8.43
C GLY A 307 4.71 0.71 9.72
N GLY A 308 5.52 0.47 10.74
CA GLY A 308 5.57 1.26 11.96
C GLY A 308 5.13 0.51 13.22
N ARG A 309 4.66 -0.74 13.13
CA ARG A 309 4.20 -1.49 14.30
C ARG A 309 5.37 -2.01 15.11
N MET A 310 5.25 -2.01 16.43
CA MET A 310 6.25 -2.45 17.37
C MET A 310 5.73 -3.55 18.29
N VAL A 311 6.60 -4.49 18.67
CA VAL A 311 6.29 -5.43 19.75
C VAL A 311 7.55 -5.80 20.52
N TRP A 312 7.39 -6.03 21.82
CA TRP A 312 8.45 -6.60 22.63
C TRP A 312 8.51 -8.11 22.47
N LEU A 313 9.72 -8.65 22.29
CA LEU A 313 10.00 -10.09 22.37
C LEU A 313 10.36 -10.51 23.82
N PRO A 314 10.30 -11.81 24.16
CA PRO A 314 10.56 -12.29 25.53
C PRO A 314 11.98 -12.03 26.04
N ASP A 315 12.94 -11.92 25.13
CA ASP A 315 14.35 -11.61 25.41
C ASP A 315 14.59 -10.12 25.71
N ASN A 316 13.53 -9.33 25.86
CA ASN A 316 13.54 -7.88 26.08
C ASN A 316 14.11 -7.08 24.89
N THR A 317 14.12 -7.66 23.69
CA THR A 317 14.35 -6.94 22.44
C THR A 317 13.04 -6.39 21.88
N LEU A 318 13.15 -5.36 21.05
CA LEU A 318 12.06 -4.67 20.38
C LEU A 318 12.12 -5.00 18.89
N VAL A 319 10.98 -5.35 18.30
CA VAL A 319 10.83 -5.47 16.85
C VAL A 319 10.04 -4.29 16.31
N LEU A 320 10.42 -3.79 15.13
CA LEU A 320 9.71 -2.74 14.39
C LEU A 320 9.47 -3.21 12.94
N THR A 321 8.25 -3.03 12.45
CA THR A 321 7.88 -3.37 11.07
C THR A 321 8.14 -2.22 10.11
N LEU A 322 8.62 -2.52 8.90
CA LEU A 322 8.90 -1.51 7.87
C LEU A 322 8.24 -1.89 6.54
N GLY A 323 7.85 -0.87 5.78
CA GLY A 323 7.29 -1.03 4.44
C GLY A 323 8.34 -0.84 3.33
N ASP A 324 7.97 -1.21 2.12
CA ASP A 324 8.78 -1.13 0.91
C ASP A 324 8.77 0.27 0.27
N GLY A 325 8.13 1.27 0.88
CA GLY A 325 8.03 2.61 0.32
C GLY A 325 7.20 2.75 -0.96
N PHE A 326 6.39 1.76 -1.31
CA PHE A 326 5.54 1.68 -2.51
C PHE A 326 6.33 1.53 -3.82
N ASP A 327 7.10 2.55 -4.20
CA ASP A 327 7.89 2.53 -5.44
C ASP A 327 9.20 1.74 -5.30
N TYR A 328 9.62 1.43 -4.07
CA TYR A 328 10.90 0.81 -3.75
C TYR A 328 10.79 -0.71 -3.52
N ARG A 329 9.76 -1.38 -4.06
CA ARG A 329 9.49 -2.81 -3.88
C ARG A 329 10.72 -3.71 -4.01
N GLU A 330 11.60 -3.49 -5.01
CA GLU A 330 12.79 -4.33 -5.22
C GLU A 330 13.81 -4.20 -4.07
N GLN A 331 13.78 -3.11 -3.29
CA GLN A 331 14.63 -2.96 -2.11
C GLN A 331 14.26 -3.95 -1.01
N ALA A 332 13.03 -4.46 -0.96
CA ALA A 332 12.59 -5.47 0.02
C ALA A 332 13.42 -6.76 -0.04
N GLN A 333 14.10 -7.04 -1.16
CA GLN A 333 14.99 -8.20 -1.32
C GLN A 333 16.46 -7.90 -0.98
N ARG A 334 16.78 -6.65 -0.64
CA ARG A 334 18.15 -6.21 -0.34
C ARG A 334 18.36 -6.13 1.15
N ARG A 335 19.43 -6.77 1.63
CA ARG A 335 19.83 -6.77 3.04
C ARG A 335 20.83 -5.65 3.38
N GLN A 336 21.25 -4.88 2.37
CA GLN A 336 22.09 -3.69 2.51
C GLN A 336 21.31 -2.45 2.96
N ASN A 337 20.01 -2.59 3.20
CA ASN A 337 19.15 -1.50 3.66
C ASN A 337 17.90 -2.06 4.35
N HIS A 338 17.14 -1.16 4.97
CA HIS A 338 16.02 -1.51 5.84
C HIS A 338 14.65 -1.57 5.15
N ILE A 339 14.55 -1.17 3.87
CA ILE A 339 13.25 -1.05 3.18
C ILE A 339 12.63 -2.44 2.99
N GLY A 340 11.34 -2.59 3.34
CA GLY A 340 10.61 -3.85 3.20
C GLY A 340 11.14 -4.97 4.11
N SER A 341 11.53 -4.62 5.33
CA SER A 341 12.05 -5.55 6.34
C SER A 341 11.30 -5.45 7.67
N ILE A 342 11.51 -6.44 8.53
CA ILE A 342 11.25 -6.33 9.96
C ILE A 342 12.60 -6.26 10.64
N VAL A 343 12.79 -5.31 11.56
CA VAL A 343 14.07 -5.03 12.25
C VAL A 343 13.94 -5.28 13.75
N ARG A 344 15.03 -5.70 14.41
CA ARG A 344 15.08 -6.03 15.85
C ARG A 344 16.22 -5.30 16.55
N PHE A 345 15.93 -4.72 17.73
CA PHE A 345 16.82 -3.87 18.52
C PHE A 345 16.87 -4.28 19.99
N ASN A 346 17.96 -3.98 20.67
CA ASN A 346 17.98 -3.81 22.11
C ASN A 346 17.16 -2.55 22.51
N PRO A 347 16.73 -2.42 23.78
CA PRO A 347 15.95 -1.26 24.24
C PRO A 347 16.62 0.12 24.05
N ASP A 348 17.94 0.17 23.84
CA ASP A 348 18.68 1.40 23.57
C ASP A 348 18.85 1.72 22.08
N GLY A 349 18.36 0.85 21.19
CA GLY A 349 18.50 0.97 19.74
C GLY A 349 19.71 0.24 19.17
N SER A 350 20.58 -0.36 20.00
CA SER A 350 21.71 -1.15 19.50
C SER A 350 21.26 -2.49 18.91
N VAL A 351 22.05 -3.03 17.97
CA VAL A 351 21.78 -4.32 17.32
C VAL A 351 22.02 -5.48 18.32
N PRO A 352 21.04 -6.39 18.52
CA PRO A 352 21.25 -7.63 19.26
C PRO A 352 22.31 -8.51 18.58
N ASN A 353 23.24 -9.07 19.37
CA ASN A 353 24.36 -9.87 18.84
C ASN A 353 23.92 -11.17 18.14
N ASP A 354 22.72 -11.66 18.46
CA ASP A 354 22.09 -12.84 17.88
C ASP A 354 21.15 -12.51 16.71
N ASN A 355 21.12 -11.25 16.22
CA ASN A 355 20.40 -10.94 14.98
C ASN A 355 20.96 -11.76 13.80
N PRO A 356 20.11 -12.18 12.86
CA PRO A 356 20.52 -13.03 11.73
C PRO A 356 21.65 -12.46 10.87
N PHE A 357 21.77 -11.14 10.83
CA PHE A 357 22.76 -10.41 10.03
C PHE A 357 23.72 -9.58 10.89
N ALA A 358 23.73 -9.75 12.21
CA ALA A 358 24.64 -9.03 13.10
C ALA A 358 26.11 -9.29 12.74
N GLY A 359 26.93 -8.23 12.73
CA GLY A 359 28.37 -8.32 12.48
C GLY A 359 28.75 -8.68 11.04
N HIS A 360 27.80 -8.66 10.09
CA HIS A 360 28.07 -8.94 8.69
C HIS A 360 28.33 -7.64 7.91
N ASP A 361 29.55 -7.44 7.39
CA ASP A 361 29.95 -6.19 6.71
C ASP A 361 29.07 -5.80 5.50
N ALA A 362 28.41 -6.78 4.89
CA ALA A 362 27.58 -6.59 3.70
C ALA A 362 26.10 -6.31 3.98
N TYR A 363 25.61 -6.45 5.22
CA TYR A 363 24.18 -6.38 5.54
C TYR A 363 23.93 -5.47 6.76
N GLU A 364 22.75 -4.86 6.81
CA GLU A 364 22.31 -4.13 7.99
C GLU A 364 22.00 -5.14 9.11
N GLY A 365 22.66 -4.96 10.26
CA GLY A 365 22.61 -5.91 11.37
C GLY A 365 21.26 -5.94 12.08
N GLU A 366 20.49 -4.85 11.96
CA GLU A 366 19.16 -4.64 12.51
C GLU A 366 18.12 -5.60 11.89
N ILE A 367 18.34 -6.08 10.66
CA ILE A 367 17.33 -6.86 9.93
C ILE A 367 17.08 -8.20 10.65
N TYR A 368 15.81 -8.45 10.94
CA TYR A 368 15.31 -9.70 11.50
C TYR A 368 14.67 -10.58 10.41
N SER A 369 13.87 -10.03 9.51
CA SER A 369 13.37 -10.69 8.30
C SER A 369 13.21 -9.70 7.15
N TYR A 370 13.09 -10.19 5.92
CA TYR A 370 13.01 -9.33 4.73
C TYR A 370 12.02 -9.87 3.69
N GLY A 371 11.79 -9.13 2.62
CA GLY A 371 10.84 -9.49 1.57
C GLY A 371 9.40 -9.14 1.94
N HIS A 372 9.19 -8.03 2.64
CA HIS A 372 7.88 -7.51 3.02
C HIS A 372 7.47 -6.30 2.18
N ARG A 373 6.17 -6.14 1.94
CA ARG A 373 5.56 -5.02 1.22
C ARG A 373 5.16 -3.88 2.16
N ASN A 374 4.17 -4.08 3.01
CA ASN A 374 3.70 -3.04 3.94
C ASN A 374 3.05 -3.67 5.17
N VAL A 375 3.89 -4.01 6.14
CA VAL A 375 3.50 -4.72 7.36
C VAL A 375 2.81 -3.78 8.35
N GLN A 376 1.51 -4.00 8.60
CA GLN A 376 0.68 -3.10 9.42
C GLN A 376 0.46 -3.61 10.84
N GLY A 377 0.26 -4.92 10.99
CA GLY A 377 0.00 -5.57 12.27
C GLY A 377 1.15 -6.50 12.65
N LEU A 378 1.44 -6.57 13.95
CA LEU A 378 2.47 -7.40 14.54
C LEU A 378 2.00 -7.83 15.93
N ALA A 379 2.07 -9.12 16.24
CA ALA A 379 1.68 -9.65 17.54
C ALA A 379 2.64 -10.78 17.93
N TYR A 380 2.97 -10.87 19.21
CA TYR A 380 3.75 -11.97 19.75
C TYR A 380 2.83 -12.93 20.50
N ASP A 381 2.63 -14.13 19.95
CA ASP A 381 1.91 -15.21 20.61
C ASP A 381 2.84 -15.87 21.63
N SER A 382 2.73 -15.43 22.88
CA SER A 382 3.55 -15.93 23.98
C SER A 382 3.28 -17.39 24.35
N SER A 383 2.09 -17.91 24.04
CA SER A 383 1.72 -19.29 24.35
C SER A 383 2.43 -20.29 23.43
N GLN A 384 2.64 -19.91 22.17
CA GLN A 384 3.31 -20.75 21.17
C GLN A 384 4.72 -20.27 20.81
N GLY A 385 5.16 -19.14 21.36
CA GLY A 385 6.50 -18.61 21.15
C GLY A 385 6.75 -18.12 19.72
N ARG A 386 5.75 -17.52 19.07
CA ARG A 386 5.82 -17.12 17.65
C ARG A 386 5.49 -15.65 17.45
N LEU A 387 6.28 -14.99 16.60
CA LEU A 387 6.01 -13.65 16.11
C LEU A 387 5.12 -13.76 14.86
N ILE A 388 3.99 -13.09 14.86
CA ILE A 388 3.02 -13.11 13.76
C ILE A 388 2.93 -11.70 13.21
N ALA A 389 2.97 -11.57 11.90
CA ALA A 389 2.74 -10.31 11.22
C ALA A 389 1.69 -10.47 10.13
N HIS A 390 1.03 -9.37 9.79
CA HIS A 390 0.27 -9.30 8.54
C HIS A 390 0.67 -8.06 7.75
N GLU A 391 0.42 -8.11 6.45
CA GLU A 391 0.79 -7.03 5.55
C GLU A 391 -0.23 -6.81 4.44
N HIS A 392 -0.23 -5.58 3.89
CA HIS A 392 -1.03 -5.25 2.72
C HIS A 392 -0.36 -5.79 1.47
N GLY A 393 -1.11 -6.59 0.71
CA GLY A 393 -0.82 -6.85 -0.69
C GLY A 393 -1.13 -5.64 -1.58
N PRO A 394 -0.84 -5.73 -2.87
CA PRO A 394 -1.26 -4.73 -3.85
C PRO A 394 -2.78 -4.83 -4.09
N ARG A 395 -3.23 -5.19 -5.29
CA ARG A 395 -4.64 -5.50 -5.55
C ARG A 395 -4.91 -6.96 -5.17
N GLY A 396 -5.31 -7.19 -3.92
CA GLY A 396 -5.34 -8.52 -3.34
C GLY A 396 -3.96 -8.93 -2.82
N GLY A 397 -3.89 -10.11 -2.21
CA GLY A 397 -2.67 -10.69 -1.67
C GLY A 397 -2.25 -10.08 -0.34
N ASP A 398 -3.20 -9.66 0.50
CA ASP A 398 -2.89 -9.40 1.91
C ASP A 398 -2.53 -10.74 2.59
N GLU A 399 -1.62 -10.74 3.56
CA GLU A 399 -1.04 -11.98 4.09
C GLU A 399 -1.00 -12.00 5.62
N ILE A 400 -1.12 -13.18 6.23
CA ILE A 400 -0.65 -13.48 7.60
C ILE A 400 0.58 -14.40 7.50
N ASN A 401 1.63 -14.04 8.22
CA ASN A 401 2.92 -14.72 8.22
C ASN A 401 3.38 -15.01 9.66
N VAL A 402 3.95 -16.20 9.92
CA VAL A 402 4.80 -16.42 11.10
C VAL A 402 6.22 -15.97 10.76
N ILE A 403 6.71 -14.98 11.50
CA ILE A 403 7.99 -14.34 11.27
C ILE A 403 9.14 -15.13 11.89
N ARG A 404 10.11 -15.51 11.06
CA ARG A 404 11.31 -16.28 11.42
C ARG A 404 12.57 -15.43 11.21
N PRO A 405 13.57 -15.53 12.11
CA PRO A 405 14.83 -14.85 11.93
C PRO A 405 15.52 -15.25 10.63
N GLY A 406 15.94 -14.27 9.83
CA GLY A 406 16.70 -14.42 8.58
C GLY A 406 15.86 -14.83 7.37
N ALA A 407 14.57 -15.09 7.54
CA ALA A 407 13.70 -15.58 6.48
C ALA A 407 13.27 -14.49 5.49
N ASN A 408 12.96 -14.94 4.27
CA ASN A 408 12.48 -14.12 3.15
C ASN A 408 10.99 -14.38 2.92
N TYR A 409 10.17 -13.33 3.00
CA TYR A 409 8.71 -13.39 2.77
C TYR A 409 8.32 -13.02 1.34
N GLY A 410 9.32 -12.81 0.48
CA GLY A 410 9.19 -12.99 -0.95
C GLY A 410 8.75 -11.76 -1.74
N TRP A 411 8.18 -10.72 -1.14
CA TRP A 411 7.83 -9.52 -1.91
C TRP A 411 9.08 -8.86 -2.56
N PRO A 412 9.03 -8.47 -3.85
CA PRO A 412 7.96 -8.65 -4.84
C PRO A 412 8.17 -9.89 -5.75
N VAL A 413 9.13 -10.76 -5.42
CA VAL A 413 9.44 -12.00 -6.15
C VAL A 413 8.27 -12.97 -6.15
N THR A 414 7.55 -13.07 -5.03
CA THR A 414 6.28 -13.79 -4.91
C THR A 414 5.20 -12.84 -4.43
N THR A 415 3.98 -13.02 -4.92
CA THR A 415 2.78 -12.44 -4.33
C THR A 415 1.53 -13.13 -4.88
N HIS A 416 0.47 -13.16 -4.07
CA HIS A 416 -0.86 -13.58 -4.50
C HIS A 416 -1.66 -12.43 -5.16
N GLY A 417 -1.20 -11.19 -5.01
CA GLY A 417 -1.85 -10.00 -5.54
C GLY A 417 -1.46 -9.66 -6.97
N LEU A 418 -2.24 -8.76 -7.58
CA LEU A 418 -1.93 -8.12 -8.86
C LEU A 418 -1.54 -6.66 -8.63
N ASP A 419 -0.89 -6.06 -9.63
CA ASP A 419 -0.82 -4.61 -9.68
C ASP A 419 -2.24 -4.03 -9.78
N TYR A 420 -2.46 -2.81 -9.28
CA TYR A 420 -3.78 -2.16 -9.36
C TYR A 420 -4.27 -1.97 -10.79
N THR A 421 -3.35 -1.91 -11.74
CA THR A 421 -3.66 -1.88 -13.17
C THR A 421 -4.12 -3.21 -13.75
N GLY A 422 -4.06 -4.30 -12.97
CA GLY A 422 -4.37 -5.66 -13.40
C GLY A 422 -3.17 -6.41 -14.01
N ALA A 423 -2.02 -5.74 -14.18
CA ALA A 423 -0.78 -6.41 -14.55
C ALA A 423 -0.29 -7.32 -13.42
N ARG A 424 0.46 -8.36 -13.77
CA ARG A 424 1.16 -9.19 -12.77
C ARG A 424 2.34 -8.43 -12.19
N VAL A 425 2.46 -8.44 -10.86
CA VAL A 425 3.70 -8.00 -10.17
C VAL A 425 4.81 -9.02 -10.41
N THR A 426 4.47 -10.31 -10.41
CA THR A 426 5.37 -11.44 -10.64
C THR A 426 4.60 -12.62 -11.23
N PRO A 427 5.26 -13.51 -11.99
CA PRO A 427 4.65 -14.79 -12.36
C PRO A 427 4.50 -15.77 -11.19
N PHE A 428 5.23 -15.57 -10.09
CA PHE A 428 5.37 -16.57 -9.04
C PHE A 428 4.47 -16.28 -7.83
N ARG A 429 3.82 -17.32 -7.32
CA ARG A 429 3.10 -17.27 -6.03
C ARG A 429 3.92 -17.84 -4.89
N GLU A 430 4.75 -18.83 -5.20
CA GLU A 430 5.63 -19.53 -4.27
C GLU A 430 6.97 -19.80 -4.97
N ARG A 431 8.06 -19.86 -4.21
CA ARG A 431 9.38 -20.30 -4.69
C ARG A 431 10.17 -20.93 -3.54
N GLU A 432 11.13 -21.78 -3.92
CA GLU A 432 12.09 -22.33 -2.96
C GLU A 432 12.89 -21.22 -2.26
N GLY A 433 13.09 -21.37 -0.95
CA GLY A 433 13.82 -20.39 -0.13
C GLY A 433 13.02 -19.13 0.21
N ILE A 434 11.73 -19.09 -0.12
CA ILE A 434 10.79 -18.03 0.24
C ILE A 434 9.69 -18.66 1.12
N GLU A 435 9.42 -18.05 2.26
CA GLU A 435 8.34 -18.47 3.16
C GLU A 435 6.99 -18.09 2.55
N SER A 436 6.05 -19.04 2.56
CA SER A 436 4.67 -18.80 2.12
C SER A 436 3.80 -18.29 3.28
N PRO A 437 2.78 -17.46 2.99
CA PRO A 437 1.86 -17.00 4.03
C PRO A 437 0.98 -18.14 4.55
N MET A 438 0.64 -18.09 5.84
CA MET A 438 -0.31 -19.01 6.46
C MET A 438 -1.73 -18.82 5.91
N LEU A 439 -2.07 -17.57 5.59
CA LEU A 439 -3.35 -17.16 5.02
C LEU A 439 -3.08 -15.97 4.11
N HIS A 440 -3.82 -15.90 2.99
CA HIS A 440 -3.87 -14.69 2.17
C HIS A 440 -5.30 -14.33 1.79
N TRP A 441 -5.56 -13.02 1.64
CA TRP A 441 -6.85 -12.50 1.18
C TRP A 441 -6.75 -11.95 -0.24
N THR A 442 -7.56 -12.49 -1.14
CA THR A 442 -7.75 -11.96 -2.51
C THR A 442 -9.24 -12.04 -2.85
N PRO A 443 -10.00 -10.93 -2.77
CA PRO A 443 -9.56 -9.53 -2.65
C PRO A 443 -8.97 -9.14 -1.29
N SER A 444 -8.22 -8.04 -1.25
CA SER A 444 -7.62 -7.48 -0.03
C SER A 444 -8.69 -6.96 0.94
N ILE A 445 -8.49 -7.22 2.24
CA ILE A 445 -9.28 -6.63 3.33
C ILE A 445 -8.64 -5.33 3.87
N ALA A 446 -7.40 -5.06 3.44
CA ALA A 446 -6.51 -4.03 3.98
C ALA A 446 -6.37 -4.16 5.51
N PRO A 447 -5.78 -5.27 6.00
CA PRO A 447 -5.70 -5.56 7.42
C PRO A 447 -4.88 -4.50 8.16
N SER A 448 -5.20 -4.20 9.43
CA SER A 448 -4.63 -3.06 10.15
C SER A 448 -3.89 -3.41 11.44
N GLY A 449 -4.42 -3.08 12.61
CA GLY A 449 -3.89 -3.59 13.86
C GLY A 449 -4.50 -4.95 14.18
N MET A 450 -3.78 -5.74 14.95
CA MET A 450 -4.24 -7.05 15.38
C MET A 450 -3.76 -7.39 16.77
N THR A 451 -4.47 -8.31 17.41
CA THR A 451 -4.07 -8.91 18.68
C THR A 451 -4.29 -10.42 18.62
N VAL A 452 -3.43 -11.18 19.30
CA VAL A 452 -3.74 -12.57 19.68
C VAL A 452 -4.61 -12.45 20.93
N TYR A 453 -5.86 -12.89 20.87
CA TYR A 453 -6.77 -12.72 21.98
C TYR A 453 -6.41 -13.67 23.13
N THR A 454 -6.05 -13.10 24.28
CA THR A 454 -5.70 -13.85 25.49
C THR A 454 -6.53 -13.43 26.71
N GLY A 455 -7.64 -12.70 26.50
CA GLY A 455 -8.48 -12.16 27.57
C GLY A 455 -9.55 -13.14 28.08
N ASP A 456 -9.95 -13.02 29.34
CA ASP A 456 -10.89 -13.99 29.92
C ASP A 456 -12.37 -13.73 29.57
N LEU A 457 -12.71 -12.55 29.03
CA LEU A 457 -14.10 -12.14 28.79
C LEU A 457 -14.75 -12.83 27.58
N PHE A 458 -13.96 -13.28 26.60
CA PHE A 458 -14.44 -14.01 25.42
C PHE A 458 -13.71 -15.35 25.29
N PRO A 459 -14.04 -16.37 26.11
CA PRO A 459 -13.37 -17.67 26.08
C PRO A 459 -13.34 -18.32 24.69
N GLN A 460 -14.35 -18.07 23.87
CA GLN A 460 -14.46 -18.57 22.50
C GLN A 460 -13.46 -17.97 21.51
N TRP A 461 -12.79 -16.86 21.87
CA TRP A 461 -11.77 -16.19 21.04
C TRP A 461 -10.34 -16.52 21.47
N GLN A 462 -10.15 -17.30 22.54
CA GLN A 462 -8.83 -17.60 23.10
C GLN A 462 -7.87 -18.20 22.07
N GLY A 463 -6.72 -17.53 21.87
CA GLY A 463 -5.68 -17.90 20.93
C GLY A 463 -5.95 -17.56 19.46
N ASP A 464 -7.16 -17.08 19.13
CA ASP A 464 -7.48 -16.58 17.78
C ASP A 464 -6.89 -15.16 17.61
N LEU A 465 -6.55 -14.81 16.36
CA LEU A 465 -6.22 -13.44 15.98
C LEU A 465 -7.50 -12.65 15.76
N LEU A 466 -7.54 -11.42 16.24
CA LEU A 466 -8.53 -10.42 15.87
C LEU A 466 -7.84 -9.35 15.02
N VAL A 467 -8.21 -9.26 13.75
CA VAL A 467 -7.53 -8.42 12.75
C VAL A 467 -8.48 -7.33 12.25
N GLY A 468 -8.13 -6.07 12.46
CA GLY A 468 -8.93 -4.96 11.94
C GLY A 468 -8.89 -4.90 10.40
N GLY A 469 -10.01 -4.56 9.76
CA GLY A 469 -10.12 -4.38 8.32
C GLY A 469 -10.42 -2.92 7.96
N LEU A 470 -9.50 -2.28 7.22
CA LEU A 470 -9.70 -0.89 6.78
C LEU A 470 -10.67 -0.79 5.61
N VAL A 471 -10.62 -1.73 4.66
CA VAL A 471 -11.50 -1.71 3.47
C VAL A 471 -12.81 -2.43 3.74
N THR A 472 -12.77 -3.53 4.49
CA THR A 472 -13.96 -4.32 4.86
C THR A 472 -14.77 -3.71 6.00
N ARG A 473 -14.20 -2.75 6.75
CA ARG A 473 -14.89 -1.99 7.82
C ARG A 473 -15.44 -2.87 8.96
N GLN A 474 -14.67 -3.89 9.33
CA GLN A 474 -15.01 -4.90 10.33
C GLN A 474 -13.74 -5.50 10.94
N VAL A 475 -13.88 -6.35 11.96
CA VAL A 475 -12.78 -7.16 12.51
C VAL A 475 -12.90 -8.59 12.00
N HIS A 476 -11.80 -9.19 11.56
CA HIS A 476 -11.75 -10.58 11.11
C HIS A 476 -11.17 -11.45 12.22
N ARG A 477 -11.91 -12.46 12.68
CA ARG A 477 -11.39 -13.48 13.61
C ARG A 477 -10.74 -14.59 12.81
N VAL A 478 -9.44 -14.78 13.01
CA VAL A 478 -8.64 -15.81 12.34
C VAL A 478 -8.13 -16.81 13.36
N ARG A 479 -8.51 -18.07 13.19
CA ARG A 479 -8.03 -19.16 14.03
C ARG A 479 -6.66 -19.64 13.57
N LEU A 480 -5.77 -19.84 14.53
CA LEU A 480 -4.43 -20.39 14.30
C LEU A 480 -4.36 -21.81 14.86
N ALA A 481 -4.49 -22.82 14.00
CA ALA A 481 -4.48 -24.23 14.39
C ALA A 481 -3.56 -25.04 13.48
N GLU A 482 -2.78 -25.96 14.07
CA GLU A 482 -1.96 -26.94 13.31
C GLU A 482 -0.97 -26.33 12.29
N GLY A 483 -0.54 -25.08 12.51
CA GLY A 483 0.35 -24.37 11.58
C GLY A 483 -0.38 -23.68 10.41
N GLU A 484 -1.71 -23.70 10.40
CA GLU A 484 -2.56 -23.01 9.43
C GLU A 484 -3.31 -21.84 10.08
N ALA A 485 -3.72 -20.89 9.24
CA ALA A 485 -4.55 -19.77 9.63
C ALA A 485 -5.87 -19.82 8.83
N THR A 486 -7.01 -19.81 9.52
CA THR A 486 -8.33 -19.90 8.89
C THR A 486 -9.24 -18.80 9.40
N GLU A 487 -9.81 -18.01 8.50
CA GLU A 487 -10.83 -17.03 8.85
C GLU A 487 -12.11 -17.74 9.30
N VAL A 488 -12.61 -17.38 10.49
CA VAL A 488 -13.76 -18.04 11.10
C VAL A 488 -15.02 -17.19 10.99
N GLU A 489 -14.91 -15.89 11.28
CA GLU A 489 -16.05 -14.97 11.27
C GLU A 489 -15.58 -13.52 11.06
N ALA A 490 -16.51 -12.70 10.56
CA ALA A 490 -16.42 -11.25 10.63
C ALA A 490 -17.18 -10.75 11.87
N LEU A 491 -16.57 -9.81 12.59
CA LEU A 491 -17.04 -9.22 13.83
C LEU A 491 -17.24 -7.72 13.64
N PHE A 492 -18.23 -7.16 14.34
CA PHE A 492 -18.44 -5.71 14.46
C PHE A 492 -18.72 -4.98 13.14
N ALA A 493 -19.24 -5.69 12.13
CA ALA A 493 -19.60 -5.10 10.85
C ALA A 493 -20.73 -4.05 10.99
N GLU A 494 -21.54 -4.16 12.04
CA GLU A 494 -22.59 -3.20 12.40
C GLU A 494 -22.07 -1.81 12.75
N LEU A 495 -20.77 -1.67 13.06
CA LEU A 495 -20.15 -0.37 13.23
C LEU A 495 -20.09 0.41 11.92
N ASP A 496 -19.95 -0.29 10.78
CA ASP A 496 -19.63 0.26 9.47
C ASP A 496 -18.52 1.31 9.57
N GLU A 497 -17.38 0.95 10.17
CA GLU A 497 -16.24 1.85 10.39
C GLU A 497 -14.93 1.21 9.95
N ARG A 498 -14.02 2.02 9.40
CA ARG A 498 -12.67 1.55 9.08
C ARG A 498 -11.93 1.24 10.38
N ILE A 499 -11.60 -0.01 10.65
CA ILE A 499 -10.91 -0.39 11.89
C ILE A 499 -9.39 -0.24 11.70
N ARG A 500 -8.75 0.60 12.50
CA ARG A 500 -7.30 0.89 12.49
C ARG A 500 -6.52 0.00 13.44
N ASP A 501 -7.03 -0.22 14.64
CA ASP A 501 -6.33 -1.04 15.62
C ASP A 501 -7.30 -1.90 16.42
N VAL A 502 -6.80 -3.04 16.88
CA VAL A 502 -7.52 -4.01 17.70
C VAL A 502 -6.59 -4.46 18.81
N VAL A 503 -6.94 -4.12 20.05
CA VAL A 503 -6.10 -4.36 21.23
C VAL A 503 -6.91 -5.11 22.29
N THR A 504 -6.32 -6.13 22.91
CA THR A 504 -6.91 -6.75 24.10
C THR A 504 -6.55 -5.92 25.33
N GLY A 505 -7.56 -5.41 26.03
CA GLY A 505 -7.38 -4.67 27.27
C GLY A 505 -6.95 -5.58 28.43
N PRO A 506 -6.35 -5.02 29.49
CA PRO A 506 -5.88 -5.78 30.65
C PRO A 506 -7.01 -6.53 31.39
N GLU A 507 -8.25 -6.08 31.24
CA GLU A 507 -9.44 -6.74 31.79
C GLU A 507 -10.01 -7.84 30.87
N GLY A 508 -9.43 -8.04 29.69
CA GLY A 508 -9.89 -9.01 28.69
C GLY A 508 -10.92 -8.49 27.69
N ALA A 509 -11.32 -7.22 27.78
CA ALA A 509 -12.16 -6.57 26.77
C ALA A 509 -11.38 -6.36 25.46
N VAL A 510 -12.09 -6.18 24.35
CA VAL A 510 -11.47 -5.81 23.07
C VAL A 510 -11.67 -4.33 22.82
N TYR A 511 -10.59 -3.62 22.51
CA TYR A 511 -10.61 -2.20 22.17
C TYR A 511 -10.34 -2.00 20.69
N LEU A 512 -11.11 -1.11 20.05
CA LEU A 512 -11.00 -0.79 18.63
C LEU A 512 -10.68 0.69 18.45
N LEU A 513 -9.80 0.99 17.49
CA LEU A 513 -9.61 2.34 16.96
C LEU A 513 -10.23 2.47 15.58
N THR A 514 -10.93 3.57 15.29
CA THR A 514 -11.47 3.85 13.95
C THR A 514 -10.57 4.82 13.16
N ASP A 515 -10.34 4.54 11.86
CA ASP A 515 -9.53 5.37 10.95
C ASP A 515 -10.38 6.46 10.27
N SER A 516 -10.71 7.53 10.99
CA SER A 516 -11.45 8.66 10.46
C SER A 516 -10.98 9.99 11.06
N ALA A 517 -11.42 11.11 10.48
CA ALA A 517 -11.12 12.45 11.01
C ALA A 517 -11.84 12.75 12.34
N ASP A 518 -12.90 12.00 12.66
CA ASP A 518 -13.60 11.99 13.95
C ASP A 518 -13.57 10.54 14.49
N GLY A 519 -12.35 10.06 14.68
CA GLY A 519 -12.02 8.73 15.16
C GLY A 519 -12.39 8.53 16.62
N ARG A 520 -12.56 7.26 16.98
CA ARG A 520 -13.06 6.83 18.29
C ARG A 520 -12.17 5.74 18.89
N VAL A 521 -12.21 5.66 20.22
CA VAL A 521 -11.85 4.45 20.97
C VAL A 521 -13.15 3.75 21.35
N LEU A 522 -13.32 2.52 20.89
CA LEU A 522 -14.46 1.67 21.22
C LEU A 522 -14.00 0.53 22.13
N ARG A 523 -14.88 0.09 23.03
CA ARG A 523 -14.65 -1.03 23.94
C ARG A 523 -15.76 -2.05 23.77
N VAL A 524 -15.38 -3.31 23.65
CA VAL A 524 -16.27 -4.44 23.43
C VAL A 524 -16.18 -5.41 24.61
N THR A 525 -17.32 -5.71 25.21
CA THR A 525 -17.48 -6.66 26.33
C THR A 525 -18.62 -7.63 26.03
N PRO A 526 -18.64 -8.86 26.59
CA PRO A 526 -19.82 -9.72 26.50
C PRO A 526 -21.03 -9.06 27.18
N ASP A 527 -22.23 -9.51 26.80
CA ASP A 527 -23.51 -9.07 27.41
C ASP A 527 -23.71 -9.53 28.86
#